data_AF-A0A382EYF5-F1
#
_entry.id   AF-A0A382EYF5-F1
#
_cell.length_a   1.000
_cell.length_b   1.000
_cell.length_c   1.000
_cell.angle_alpha   90.00
_cell.angle_beta   90.00
_cell.angle_gamma   90.00
#
_symmetry.space_group_name_H-M   'P 1'
#
loop_
_entity.id
_entity.type
_entity.pdbx_description
1 polymer ?
#
loop_
_entity_poly.entity_id
_entity_poly.type
_entity_poly.pdbx_seq_one_letter_code
_entity_poly.pdbx_strand_id
1 'polypeptide(L)'
;MNTTYKLACLFFISTIWPQTWQWTGRTHGELDWTTIETDHFRIHHHQGIENIAKEGASMAEQIRPALLQQMDLEDIPVIDIIFTTEDEIM
;
A
#
# COMPACT_ATOMS: atom_id res chain seq x y z
N MET A 1 -34.15 7.69 -25.49
CA MET A 1 -32.81 7.11 -25.69
C MET A 1 -32.91 5.59 -25.63
N ASN A 2 -32.58 4.89 -26.72
CA ASN A 2 -32.68 3.43 -26.81
C ASN A 2 -31.79 2.75 -25.74
N THR A 3 -32.24 1.64 -25.17
CA THR A 3 -31.53 0.86 -24.14
C THR A 3 -30.10 0.53 -24.56
N THR A 4 -29.88 0.26 -25.85
CA THR A 4 -28.56 0.04 -26.44
C THR A 4 -27.61 1.24 -26.25
N TYR A 5 -28.10 2.46 -26.45
CA TYR A 5 -27.28 3.66 -26.24
C TYR A 5 -26.98 3.89 -24.76
N LYS A 6 -27.92 3.57 -23.86
CA LYS A 6 -27.71 3.66 -22.42
C LYS A 6 -26.61 2.69 -21.96
N LEU A 7 -26.63 1.46 -22.44
CA LEU A 7 -25.61 0.44 -22.15
C LEU A 7 -24.24 0.82 -22.72
N ALA A 8 -24.21 1.35 -23.95
CA ALA A 8 -22.98 1.85 -24.54
C ALA A 8 -22.39 3.00 -23.72
N CYS A 9 -23.20 3.98 -23.31
CA CYS A 9 -22.74 5.06 -22.44
C CYS A 9 -22.22 4.55 -21.10
N LEU A 10 -22.89 3.58 -20.46
CA LEU A 10 -22.44 3.00 -19.19
C LEU A 10 -21.07 2.32 -19.34
N PHE A 11 -20.87 1.57 -20.43
CA PHE A 11 -19.60 0.92 -20.74
C PHE A 11 -18.47 1.95 -20.88
N PHE A 12 -18.66 3.00 -21.69
CA PHE A 12 -17.65 4.05 -21.87
C PHE A 12 -17.31 4.81 -20.58
N ILE A 13 -18.31 5.09 -19.73
CA ILE A 13 -18.07 5.78 -18.45
C ILE A 13 -17.24 4.90 -17.50
N SER A 14 -17.49 3.59 -17.48
CA SER A 14 -16.77 2.66 -16.61
C SER A 14 -15.29 2.47 -16.99
N THR A 15 -14.92 2.66 -18.26
CA THR A 15 -13.54 2.47 -18.74
C THR A 15 -12.65 3.70 -18.61
N ILE A 16 -13.21 4.89 -18.40
CA ILE A 16 -12.43 6.15 -18.36
C ILE A 16 -11.80 6.39 -16.97
N TRP A 17 -12.44 5.92 -15.89
CA TRP A 17 -12.02 6.16 -14.51
C TRP A 17 -10.63 5.59 -14.14
N PRO A 18 -10.22 4.38 -14.57
CA PRO A 18 -8.90 3.85 -14.24
C PRO A 18 -7.75 4.51 -15.02
N GLN A 19 -8.03 5.29 -16.07
CA GLN A 19 -7.00 5.77 -16.99
C GLN A 19 -6.10 6.86 -16.42
N THR A 20 -6.57 7.63 -15.43
CA THR A 20 -5.79 8.74 -14.83
C THR A 20 -4.54 8.25 -14.11
N TRP A 21 -4.62 7.09 -13.47
CA TRP A 21 -3.52 6.49 -12.71
C TRP A 21 -2.49 5.84 -13.65
N GLN A 22 -2.97 5.16 -14.70
CA GLN A 22 -2.11 4.57 -15.73
C GLN A 22 -1.35 5.63 -16.55
N TRP A 23 -1.98 6.78 -16.86
CA TRP A 23 -1.35 7.83 -17.67
C TRP A 23 -0.32 8.65 -16.92
N THR A 24 -0.35 8.63 -15.59
CA THR A 24 0.58 9.41 -14.77
C THR A 24 1.76 8.60 -14.26
N GLY A 25 1.86 7.31 -14.63
CA GLY A 25 2.91 6.43 -14.13
C GLY A 25 2.82 6.13 -12.63
N ARG A 26 1.78 6.62 -11.94
CA ARG A 26 1.61 6.48 -10.48
C ARG A 26 1.21 5.07 -10.03
N THR A 27 1.10 4.13 -10.95
CA THR A 27 0.84 2.72 -10.66
C THR A 27 2.03 1.90 -11.12
N HIS A 28 2.84 1.45 -10.18
CA HIS A 28 3.94 0.54 -10.44
C HIS A 28 3.44 -0.90 -10.58
N GLY A 29 2.87 -1.22 -11.74
CA GLY A 29 2.40 -2.57 -12.05
C GLY A 29 3.53 -3.60 -12.16
N GLU A 30 4.77 -3.14 -12.25
CA GLU A 30 6.02 -3.92 -12.25
C GLU A 30 6.50 -4.33 -10.86
N LEU A 31 5.91 -3.79 -9.78
CA LEU A 31 6.29 -4.17 -8.41
C LEU A 31 5.52 -5.40 -7.94
N ASP A 32 6.27 -6.42 -7.54
CA ASP A 32 5.82 -7.62 -6.87
C ASP A 32 5.80 -7.39 -5.35
N TRP A 33 4.60 -7.21 -4.81
CA TRP A 33 4.40 -6.91 -3.40
C TRP A 33 4.31 -8.17 -2.54
N THR A 34 5.05 -8.18 -1.43
CA THR A 34 5.02 -9.24 -0.39
C THR A 34 4.81 -8.61 0.99
N THR A 35 4.32 -9.40 1.94
CA THR A 35 4.05 -8.96 3.32
C THR A 35 4.82 -9.82 4.31
N ILE A 36 5.52 -9.18 5.24
CA ILE A 36 6.07 -9.81 6.44
C ILE A 36 5.08 -9.53 7.59
N GLU A 37 4.62 -10.58 8.26
CA GLU A 37 3.75 -10.46 9.44
C GLU A 37 4.58 -10.62 10.73
N THR A 38 4.29 -9.77 11.71
CA THR A 38 4.78 -9.86 13.09
C THR A 38 3.59 -9.88 14.05
N ASP A 39 3.85 -9.90 15.35
CA ASP A 39 2.78 -9.90 16.37
C ASP A 39 1.91 -8.64 16.29
N HIS A 40 2.52 -7.48 15.98
CA HIS A 40 1.83 -6.19 16.00
C HIS A 40 1.85 -5.42 14.68
N PHE A 41 2.54 -5.92 13.65
CA PHE A 41 2.70 -5.21 12.38
C PHE A 41 2.54 -6.11 11.15
N ARG A 42 2.14 -5.51 10.04
CA ARG A 42 2.24 -6.08 8.68
C ARG A 42 3.09 -5.16 7.83
N ILE A 43 4.21 -5.66 7.34
CA ILE A 43 5.20 -4.88 6.61
C ILE A 43 5.09 -5.26 5.14
N HIS A 44 4.47 -4.38 4.35
CA HIS A 44 4.35 -4.53 2.91
C HIS A 44 5.58 -3.95 2.22
N HIS A 45 6.19 -4.72 1.33
CA HIS A 45 7.36 -4.28 0.58
C HIS A 45 7.35 -4.88 -0.82
N HIS A 46 8.01 -4.21 -1.76
CA HIS A 46 8.25 -4.76 -3.10
C HIS A 46 9.57 -5.54 -3.16
N GLN A 47 9.84 -6.16 -4.31
CA GLN A 47 11.09 -6.86 -4.58
C GLN A 47 12.32 -5.93 -4.44
N GLY A 48 13.45 -6.50 -4.01
CA GLY A 48 14.73 -5.79 -3.89
C GLY A 48 15.00 -5.11 -2.54
N ILE A 49 13.99 -4.95 -1.69
CA ILE A 49 14.12 -4.29 -0.37
C ILE A 49 13.74 -5.18 0.82
N GLU A 50 13.67 -6.50 0.64
CA GLU A 50 13.26 -7.45 1.69
C GLU A 50 14.13 -7.36 2.97
N ASN A 51 15.45 -7.22 2.83
CA ASN A 51 16.34 -7.10 3.99
C ASN A 51 16.05 -5.82 4.80
N ILE A 52 15.79 -4.71 4.11
CA ILE A 52 15.40 -3.44 4.74
C ILE A 52 14.04 -3.61 5.43
N ALA A 53 13.08 -4.29 4.80
CA ALA A 53 11.77 -4.57 5.39
C ALA A 53 11.88 -5.45 6.65
N LYS A 54 12.76 -6.46 6.67
CA LYS A 54 13.04 -7.31 7.85
C LYS A 54 13.64 -6.51 9.00
N GLU A 55 14.60 -5.64 8.72
CA GLU A 55 15.19 -4.74 9.73
C GLU A 55 14.12 -3.78 10.27
N GLY A 56 13.32 -3.18 9.40
CA GLY A 56 12.21 -2.31 9.76
C GLY A 56 11.16 -3.01 10.64
N ALA A 57 10.79 -4.25 10.32
CA ALA A 57 9.87 -5.05 11.12
C ALA A 57 10.41 -5.29 12.55
N SER A 58 11.70 -5.65 12.66
CA SER A 58 12.36 -5.85 13.95
C SER A 58 12.41 -4.55 14.77
N MET A 59 12.69 -3.41 14.13
CA MET A 59 12.71 -2.11 14.80
C MET A 59 11.31 -1.69 15.27
N ALA A 60 10.28 -1.90 14.45
CA ALA A 60 8.90 -1.55 14.78
C ALA A 60 8.44 -2.26 16.07
N GLU A 61 8.71 -3.56 16.19
CA GLU A 61 8.42 -4.33 17.40
C GLU A 61 9.19 -3.83 18.63
N GLN A 62 10.47 -3.48 18.47
CA GLN A 62 11.29 -2.96 19.56
C GLN A 62 10.83 -1.58 20.06
N ILE A 63 10.36 -0.71 19.15
CA ILE A 63 9.97 0.67 19.46
C ILE A 63 8.54 0.74 20.01
N ARG A 64 7.65 -0.17 19.61
CA ARG A 64 6.22 -0.15 19.95
C ARG A 64 5.92 0.06 21.44
N PRO A 65 6.57 -0.64 22.41
CA PRO A 65 6.27 -0.43 23.83
C PRO A 65 6.51 1.01 24.30
N ALA A 66 7.56 1.64 23.78
CA ALA A 66 7.87 3.04 24.13
C ALA A 66 6.82 4.00 23.56
N LEU A 67 6.37 3.78 22.32
CA LEU A 67 5.31 4.61 21.71
C LEU A 67 3.97 4.46 22.45
N LEU A 68 3.57 3.24 22.80
CA LEU A 68 2.35 2.99 23.58
C LEU A 68 2.40 3.70 24.94
N GLN A 69 3.53 3.60 25.64
CA GLN A 69 3.75 4.28 26.90
C GLN A 69 3.65 5.81 26.75
N GLN A 70 4.25 6.38 25.70
CA GLN A 70 4.22 7.82 25.45
C GLN A 70 2.81 8.34 25.14
N MET A 71 1.97 7.50 24.54
CA MET A 71 0.59 7.83 24.17
C MET A 71 -0.43 7.50 25.27
N ASP A 72 0.00 6.92 26.39
CA ASP A 72 -0.87 6.41 27.47
C ASP A 72 -1.91 5.41 26.94
N LEU A 73 -1.45 4.47 26.10
CA LEU A 73 -2.27 3.42 25.50
C LEU A 73 -1.81 2.04 26.00
N GLU A 74 -2.76 1.18 26.33
CA GLU A 74 -2.48 -0.22 26.71
C GLU A 74 -2.21 -1.10 25.48
N ASP A 75 -2.99 -0.92 24.41
CA ASP A 75 -2.88 -1.70 23.18
C ASP A 75 -3.48 -0.95 21.98
N ILE A 76 -3.09 -1.37 20.77
CA ILE A 76 -3.63 -0.87 19.50
C ILE A 76 -3.73 -2.02 18.48
N PRO A 77 -4.63 -1.93 17.49
CA PRO A 77 -4.70 -2.90 16.40
C PRO A 77 -3.38 -3.05 15.65
N VAL A 78 -3.23 -4.18 14.95
CA VAL A 78 -2.10 -4.43 14.03
C VAL A 78 -1.97 -3.29 13.03
N ILE A 79 -0.76 -2.75 12.91
CA ILE A 79 -0.47 -1.61 12.01
C ILE A 79 0.16 -2.10 10.72
N ASP A 80 -0.34 -1.57 9.59
CA ASP A 80 0.29 -1.74 8.28
C ASP A 80 1.39 -0.70 8.07
N ILE A 81 2.57 -1.16 7.66
CA ILE A 81 3.72 -0.33 7.28
C ILE A 81 4.09 -0.66 5.84
N ILE A 82 4.19 0.34 4.98
CA ILE A 82 4.53 0.16 3.56
C ILE A 82 5.94 0.72 3.33
N PHE A 83 6.85 -0.14 2.88
CA PHE A 83 8.20 0.25 2.49
C PHE A 83 8.27 0.35 0.96
N THR A 84 8.78 1.48 0.47
CA THR A 84 9.02 1.74 -0.95
C THR A 84 10.37 2.40 -1.12
N THR A 85 11.00 2.21 -2.28
CA THR A 85 12.12 3.05 -2.70
C THR A 85 11.63 4.40 -3.22
N GLU A 86 12.52 5.39 -3.30
CA GLU A 86 12.24 6.63 -4.01
C GLU A 86 11.97 6.31 -5.49
N ASP A 87 10.93 6.94 -6.04
CA ASP A 87 10.58 6.79 -7.45
C ASP A 87 11.48 7.71 -8.29
N GLU A 88 12.18 7.16 -9.29
CA GLU A 88 13.00 7.97 -10.20
C GLU A 88 12.16 8.73 -11.25
N ILE A 89 10.83 8.54 -11.30
CA ILE A 89 9.97 9.16 -12.30
C ILE A 89 8.92 10.08 -11.67
N MET A 90 9.28 11.35 -11.51
CA MET A 90 8.37 12.48 -11.25
C MET A 90 7.77 13.03 -12.54
#